data_AF-A0A3M0ZPT6-F1
#
_entry.id   AF-A0A3M0ZPT6-F1
#
_cell.length_a   1.000
_cell.length_b   1.000
_cell.length_c   1.000
_cell.angle_alpha   90.00
_cell.angle_beta   90.00
_cell.angle_gamma   90.00
#
_symmetry.space_group_name_H-M   'P 1'
#
loop_
_entity.id
_entity.type
_entity.pdbx_description
1 polymer ?
#
loop_
_entity_poly.entity_id
_entity_poly.type
_entity_poly.pdbx_seq_one_letter_code
_entity_poly.pdbx_strand_id
1 'polypeptide(L)'
;MDWSSFTIGLVVGAAGIVVTGFFRELGKDLYGAVKRKLLPLPPEDVQVAAGFEPDLYEPGGCSWINSLKALDKEQDGYSYYPHPSNGGRCYRKPNPGRDESVEYLMIKPDAVKKGSAA
;
A
#
# COMPACT_ATOMS: atom_id res chain seq x y z
N MET A 1 -2.50 7.40 62.36
CA MET A 1 -2.91 6.52 61.24
C MET A 1 -3.47 7.41 60.16
N ASP A 2 -2.60 7.86 59.26
CA ASP A 2 -2.95 8.75 58.14
C ASP A 2 -3.55 7.93 57.00
N TRP A 3 -4.85 7.66 57.13
CA TRP A 3 -5.64 6.91 56.14
C TRP A 3 -5.87 7.69 54.83
N SER A 4 -5.54 8.99 54.83
CA SER A 4 -5.80 9.94 53.75
C SER A 4 -4.82 9.83 52.57
N SER A 5 -3.64 9.24 52.77
CA SER A 5 -2.59 9.17 51.75
C SER A 5 -2.76 7.98 50.79
N PHE A 6 -3.48 6.93 51.20
CA PHE A 6 -3.67 5.73 50.38
C PHE A 6 -4.81 5.85 49.36
N THR A 7 -5.82 6.68 49.63
CA THR A 7 -6.96 6.88 48.72
C THR A 7 -6.61 7.77 47.53
N ILE A 8 -5.74 8.76 47.70
CA ILE A 8 -5.33 9.66 46.60
C ILE A 8 -4.49 8.93 45.55
N GLY A 9 -3.60 8.02 45.97
CA GLY A 9 -2.79 7.21 45.04
C GLY A 9 -3.62 6.28 44.14
N LEU A 10 -4.73 5.74 44.65
CA LEU A 10 -5.59 4.82 43.91
C LEU A 10 -6.46 5.54 42.87
N VAL A 11 -6.90 6.77 43.17
CA VAL A 11 -7.70 7.58 42.23
C VAL A 11 -6.86 8.07 41.05
N VAL A 12 -5.60 8.48 41.28
CA VAL A 12 -4.69 8.90 40.19
C VAL A 12 -4.25 7.70 39.34
N GLY A 13 -4.00 6.54 39.96
CA GLY A 13 -3.69 5.30 39.23
C GLY A 13 -4.84 4.80 38.36
N ALA A 14 -6.08 4.85 38.85
CA ALA A 14 -7.26 4.46 38.09
C ALA A 14 -7.59 5.44 36.96
N ALA A 15 -7.45 6.76 37.19
CA ALA A 15 -7.68 7.77 36.16
C ALA A 15 -6.65 7.68 35.01
N GLY A 16 -5.38 7.38 35.31
CA GLY A 16 -4.33 7.22 34.30
C GLY A 16 -4.59 6.05 33.33
N ILE A 17 -5.10 4.92 33.84
CA ILE A 17 -5.38 3.72 33.06
C ILE A 17 -6.62 3.89 32.17
N VAL A 18 -7.67 4.56 32.67
CA VAL A 18 -8.90 4.81 31.89
C VAL A 18 -8.64 5.78 30.74
N VAL A 19 -7.82 6.82 30.95
CA VAL A 19 -7.48 7.77 29.88
C VAL A 19 -6.59 7.13 28.81
N THR A 20 -5.62 6.27 29.18
CA THR A 20 -4.78 5.56 28.18
C THR A 20 -5.54 4.48 27.40
N GLY A 21 -6.53 3.82 28.01
CA GLY A 21 -7.42 2.89 27.32
C GLY A 21 -8.30 3.57 26.26
N PHE A 22 -8.94 4.68 26.62
CA PHE A 22 -9.84 5.41 25.72
C PHE A 22 -9.11 6.09 24.55
N PHE A 23 -7.89 6.62 24.77
CA PHE A 23 -7.08 7.19 23.70
C PHE A 23 -6.60 6.16 22.67
N ARG A 24 -6.39 4.89 23.10
CA ARG A 24 -5.97 3.81 22.19
C ARG A 24 -7.08 3.36 21.24
N GLU A 25 -8.34 3.36 21.70
CA GLU A 25 -9.49 3.03 20.85
C GLU A 25 -9.86 4.19 19.91
N LEU A 26 -9.91 5.43 20.41
CA LEU A 26 -10.14 6.60 19.55
C LEU A 26 -9.02 6.80 18.52
N GLY A 27 -7.78 6.45 18.86
CA GLY A 27 -6.65 6.52 17.92
C GLY A 27 -6.80 5.57 16.72
N LYS A 28 -7.39 4.38 16.90
CA LYS A 28 -7.61 3.44 15.79
C LYS A 28 -8.71 3.92 14.84
N ASP A 29 -9.80 4.46 15.38
CA ASP A 29 -10.91 4.99 14.57
C ASP A 29 -10.52 6.28 13.84
N LEU A 30 -9.79 7.19 14.51
CA LEU A 30 -9.26 8.39 13.88
C LEU A 30 -8.21 8.05 12.82
N TYR A 31 -7.35 7.05 13.05
CA TYR A 31 -6.37 6.59 12.06
C TYR A 31 -7.06 5.96 10.84
N GLY A 32 -8.16 5.21 11.02
CA GLY A 32 -8.99 4.70 9.93
C GLY A 32 -9.70 5.80 9.15
N ALA A 33 -10.25 6.81 9.84
CA ALA A 33 -10.91 7.96 9.23
C ALA A 33 -9.92 8.89 8.51
N VAL A 34 -8.75 9.14 9.09
CA VAL A 34 -7.66 9.90 8.47
C VAL A 34 -7.09 9.13 7.28
N LYS A 35 -6.89 7.81 7.36
CA LYS A 35 -6.53 6.99 6.18
C LYS A 35 -7.57 7.14 5.06
N ARG A 36 -8.87 7.06 5.35
CA ARG A 36 -9.92 7.22 4.32
C ARG A 36 -9.95 8.61 3.69
N LYS A 37 -9.54 9.66 4.41
CA LYS A 37 -9.57 11.04 3.91
C LYS A 37 -8.26 11.48 3.23
N LEU A 38 -7.14 10.81 3.52
CA LEU A 38 -5.81 11.11 2.97
C LEU A 38 -5.32 10.11 1.93
N LEU A 39 -5.88 8.90 1.85
CA LEU A 39 -5.54 7.99 0.77
C LEU A 39 -6.26 8.48 -0.49
N PRO A 40 -5.55 8.97 -1.52
CA PRO A 40 -6.15 9.00 -2.85
C PRO A 40 -6.70 7.60 -3.12
N LEU A 41 -7.92 7.53 -3.68
CA LEU A 41 -8.53 6.26 -4.07
C LEU A 41 -7.44 5.35 -4.66
N PRO A 42 -7.36 4.07 -4.23
CA PRO A 42 -6.35 3.15 -4.77
C PRO A 42 -6.40 3.31 -6.29
N PRO A 43 -5.28 3.71 -6.92
CA PRO A 43 -5.33 4.28 -8.24
C PRO A 43 -5.87 3.20 -9.19
N GLU A 44 -6.93 3.55 -9.92
CA GLU A 44 -7.68 2.58 -10.71
C GLU A 44 -6.75 1.83 -11.66
N ASP A 45 -6.96 0.52 -11.76
CA ASP A 45 -6.17 -0.32 -12.65
C ASP A 45 -6.39 0.14 -14.09
N VAL A 46 -5.29 0.39 -14.80
CA VAL A 46 -5.34 0.89 -16.19
C VAL A 46 -5.05 -0.25 -17.13
N GLN A 47 -6.04 -0.57 -17.97
CA GLN A 47 -5.81 -1.47 -19.08
C GLN A 47 -4.97 -0.75 -20.14
N VAL A 48 -3.78 -1.27 -20.41
CA VAL A 48 -2.91 -0.79 -21.49
C VAL A 48 -2.97 -1.73 -22.69
N ALA A 49 -2.55 -1.21 -23.85
CA ALA A 49 -2.44 -2.00 -25.07
C ALA A 49 -1.44 -3.16 -24.89
N ALA A 50 -1.64 -4.27 -25.62
CA ALA A 50 -0.79 -5.45 -25.50
C ALA A 50 0.71 -5.16 -25.75
N GLY A 51 1.01 -4.19 -26.61
CA GLY A 51 2.34 -3.70 -26.92
C GLY A 51 2.78 -2.46 -26.12
N PHE A 52 2.22 -2.21 -24.94
CA PHE A 52 2.66 -1.12 -24.08
C PHE A 52 4.12 -1.32 -23.64
N GLU A 53 4.96 -0.34 -23.93
CA GLU A 53 6.37 -0.33 -23.53
C GLU A 53 6.58 0.60 -22.33
N PRO A 54 7.07 0.09 -21.19
CA PRO A 54 7.39 0.92 -20.03
C PRO A 54 8.60 1.82 -20.33
N ASP A 55 8.43 3.13 -20.17
CA ASP A 55 9.48 4.12 -20.42
C ASP A 55 10.11 4.68 -19.13
N LEU A 56 9.49 4.48 -17.96
CA LEU A 56 9.98 5.02 -16.68
C LEU A 56 11.24 4.31 -16.15
N TYR A 57 11.48 3.06 -16.57
CA TYR A 57 12.56 2.21 -16.08
C TYR A 57 13.39 1.67 -17.25
N GLU A 58 14.64 1.31 -16.98
CA GLU A 58 15.52 0.72 -17.99
C GLU A 58 14.93 -0.56 -18.59
N PRO A 59 15.23 -0.86 -19.87
CA PRO A 59 14.78 -2.09 -20.52
C PRO A 59 15.22 -3.31 -19.70
N GLY A 60 14.26 -4.18 -19.38
CA GLY A 60 14.47 -5.37 -18.54
C GLY A 60 14.22 -5.17 -17.04
N GLY A 61 14.02 -3.92 -16.58
CA GLY A 61 13.62 -3.59 -15.21
C GLY A 61 12.12 -3.81 -14.92
N CYS A 62 11.32 -4.08 -15.94
CA CYS A 62 9.90 -4.40 -15.80
C CYS A 62 9.58 -5.73 -16.48
N SER A 63 8.59 -6.44 -15.94
CA SER A 63 8.09 -7.70 -16.48
C SER A 63 6.58 -7.77 -16.37
N TRP A 64 5.96 -8.38 -17.37
CA TRP A 64 4.56 -8.77 -17.32
C TRP A 64 4.42 -10.02 -16.46
N ILE A 65 3.61 -9.93 -15.42
CA ILE A 65 3.37 -10.99 -14.43
C ILE A 65 1.88 -11.31 -14.44
N ASN A 66 1.55 -12.59 -14.57
CA ASN A 66 0.16 -13.05 -14.47
C ASN A 66 -0.43 -12.66 -13.11
N SER A 67 -1.69 -12.21 -13.09
CA SER A 67 -2.40 -11.78 -11.88
C SER A 67 -2.36 -12.81 -10.75
N LEU A 68 -2.37 -14.10 -11.07
CA LEU A 68 -2.28 -15.20 -10.09
C LEU A 68 -0.92 -15.25 -9.37
N LYS A 69 0.15 -14.76 -10.02
CA LYS A 69 1.52 -14.73 -9.48
C LYS A 69 1.94 -13.35 -9.01
N ALA A 70 1.10 -12.33 -9.21
CA ALA A 70 1.43 -10.95 -8.86
C ALA A 70 1.64 -10.81 -7.36
N LEU A 71 0.80 -11.44 -6.53
CA LEU A 71 0.92 -11.41 -5.08
C LEU A 71 2.22 -12.06 -4.59
N ASP A 72 2.61 -13.20 -5.18
CA ASP A 72 3.88 -13.87 -4.85
C ASP A 72 5.07 -12.97 -5.20
N LYS A 73 4.99 -12.30 -6.36
CA LYS A 73 6.03 -11.36 -6.80
C LYS A 73 6.12 -10.12 -5.92
N GLU A 74 5.01 -9.61 -5.40
CA GLU A 74 5.02 -8.54 -4.41
C GLU A 74 5.78 -8.96 -3.13
N GLN A 75 5.61 -10.21 -2.69
CA GLN A 75 6.38 -10.75 -1.55
C GLN A 75 7.87 -10.88 -1.88
N ASP A 76 8.22 -11.15 -3.15
CA ASP A 76 9.60 -11.15 -3.66
C ASP A 76 10.19 -9.72 -3.83
N GLY A 77 9.46 -8.66 -3.47
CA GLY A 77 9.91 -7.27 -3.55
C GLY A 77 9.65 -6.60 -4.91
N TYR A 78 8.85 -7.21 -5.79
CA TYR A 78 8.38 -6.53 -6.99
C TYR A 78 7.34 -5.49 -6.62
N SER A 79 7.22 -4.45 -7.44
CA SER A 79 6.20 -3.41 -7.29
C SER A 79 5.43 -3.21 -8.58
N TYR A 80 4.18 -2.75 -8.51
CA TYR A 80 3.42 -2.47 -9.73
C TYR A 80 3.99 -1.26 -10.46
N TYR A 81 4.06 -1.35 -11.78
CA TYR A 81 4.44 -0.23 -12.61
C TYR A 81 3.33 0.84 -12.58
N PRO A 82 3.63 2.06 -12.13
CA PRO A 82 2.66 3.14 -12.11
C PRO A 82 2.47 3.69 -13.53
N HIS A 83 1.23 3.77 -13.97
CA HIS A 83 0.90 4.38 -15.25
C HIS A 83 1.26 5.88 -15.22
N PRO A 84 1.95 6.42 -16.25
CA PRO A 84 2.50 7.78 -16.21
C PRO A 84 1.43 8.88 -16.10
N SER A 85 0.19 8.62 -16.54
CA SER A 85 -0.88 9.62 -16.54
C SER A 85 -1.66 9.72 -15.22
N ASN A 86 -1.81 8.63 -14.47
CA ASN A 86 -2.71 8.57 -13.31
C ASN A 86 -2.16 7.77 -12.12
N GLY A 87 -0.97 7.18 -12.23
CA GLY A 87 -0.37 6.35 -11.18
C GLY A 87 -1.07 5.00 -10.95
N GLY A 88 -2.03 4.62 -11.81
CA GLY A 88 -2.73 3.34 -11.75
C GLY A 88 -1.84 2.16 -12.06
N ARG A 89 -2.22 0.97 -11.60
CA ARG A 89 -1.49 -0.26 -11.92
C ARG A 89 -1.75 -0.61 -13.37
N CYS A 90 -0.68 -0.72 -14.17
CA CYS A 90 -0.81 -1.10 -15.57
C CYS A 90 -1.10 -2.61 -15.66
N TYR A 91 -2.16 -2.97 -16.38
CA TYR A 91 -2.43 -4.36 -16.73
C TYR A 91 -2.78 -4.51 -18.21
N ARG A 92 -2.58 -5.70 -18.75
CA ARG A 92 -3.00 -6.05 -20.10
C ARG A 92 -3.76 -7.37 -20.09
N LYS A 93 -4.62 -7.54 -21.09
CA LYS A 93 -5.27 -8.81 -21.40
C LYS A 93 -4.78 -9.26 -22.78
N PRO A 94 -3.79 -10.16 -22.88
CA PRO A 94 -3.29 -10.65 -24.15
C PRO A 94 -4.35 -11.49 -24.89
N ASN A 95 -5.28 -12.12 -24.15
CA ASN A 95 -6.42 -12.85 -24.70
C ASN A 95 -7.72 -12.38 -24.04
N PRO A 96 -8.47 -11.45 -24.64
CA PRO A 96 -9.66 -10.84 -24.02
C PRO A 96 -10.82 -11.83 -23.73
N GLY A 97 -10.72 -13.09 -24.16
CA GLY A 97 -11.69 -14.17 -23.86
C GLY A 97 -11.31 -15.10 -22.70
N ARG A 98 -10.16 -14.90 -22.03
CA ARG A 98 -9.77 -15.68 -20.84
C ARG A 98 -9.40 -14.74 -19.70
N ASP A 99 -10.19 -14.70 -18.64
CA ASP A 99 -9.91 -13.84 -17.47
C ASP A 99 -8.62 -14.22 -16.75
N GLU A 100 -8.18 -15.47 -16.85
CA GLU A 100 -6.89 -15.94 -16.30
C GLU A 100 -5.68 -15.34 -17.03
N SER A 101 -5.89 -14.61 -18.12
CA SER A 101 -4.81 -14.01 -18.90
C SER A 101 -4.45 -12.59 -18.46
N VAL A 102 -5.07 -12.03 -17.41
CA VAL A 102 -4.66 -10.70 -16.92
C VAL A 102 -3.20 -10.73 -16.49
N GLU A 103 -2.40 -9.85 -17.08
CA GLU A 103 -1.01 -9.65 -16.71
C GLU A 103 -0.83 -8.23 -16.22
N TYR A 104 -0.25 -8.08 -15.02
CA TYR A 104 0.17 -6.80 -14.48
C TYR A 104 1.61 -6.51 -14.89
N LEU A 105 1.89 -5.25 -15.21
CA LEU A 105 3.25 -4.80 -15.40
C LEU A 105 3.87 -4.54 -14.02
N MET A 106 4.90 -5.30 -13.68
CA MET A 106 5.59 -5.19 -12.41
C MET A 106 7.05 -4.79 -12.64
N ILE A 107 7.55 -3.93 -11.76
CA ILE A 107 8.93 -3.48 -11.67
C ILE A 107 9.69 -4.47 -10.79
N LYS A 108 10.85 -4.92 -11.25
CA LYS A 108 11.75 -5.77 -10.47
C LYS A 108 12.41 -4.96 -9.34
N PRO A 109 12.78 -5.59 -8.21
CA PRO A 109 13.44 -4.89 -7.11
C PRO A 109 14.77 -4.23 -7.49
N ASP A 110 15.47 -4.75 -8.51
CA ASP A 110 16.73 -4.25 -9.04
C ASP A 110 16.56 -3.25 -10.21
N ALA A 111 15.33 -2.83 -10.51
CA ALA A 111 15.07 -1.95 -11.64
C ALA A 111 15.58 -0.52 -11.41
N VAL A 112 16.32 -0.01 -12.39
CA VAL A 112 16.81 1.36 -12.41
C VAL A 112 15.82 2.26 -13.14
N LYS A 113 15.43 3.40 -12.52
CA LYS A 113 14.62 4.42 -13.19
C LYS A 113 15.46 5.14 -14.24
N LYS A 114 14.91 5.34 -15.45
CA LYS A 114 15.57 6.15 -16.47
C LYS A 114 15.73 7.58 -15.93
N GLY A 115 16.93 8.13 -16.06
CA GLY A 115 17.25 9.48 -15.56
C GLY A 115 17.67 9.55 -14.08
N SER A 116 17.83 8.43 -13.39
CA SER A 116 18.41 8.40 -12.04
C SER A 116 19.95 8.34 -12.03
N ALA A 117 20.61 8.51 -13.18
CA ALA A 117 22.05 8.75 -13.27
C ALA A 117 22.35 10.18 -12.81
N ALA A 118 23.20 10.28 -11.79
CA ALA A 118 23.66 11.50 -11.13
C ALA A 118 24.35 12.49 -12.07
#